data_AF-A0A1V2PXP0-F1
#
_entry.id   AF-A0A1V2PXP0-F1
#
_cell.length_a   1.000
_cell.length_b   1.000
_cell.length_c   1.000
_cell.angle_alpha   90.00
_cell.angle_beta   90.00
_cell.angle_gamma   90.00
#
_symmetry.space_group_name_H-M   'P 1'
#
loop_
_entity.id
_entity.type
_entity.pdbx_description
1 polymer ?
#
loop_
_entity_poly.entity_id
_entity_poly.type
_entity_poly.pdbx_seq_one_letter_code
_entity_poly.pdbx_strand_id
1 'polypeptide(L)'
;MISTKSTGADARPPRWRAGAGRVAAGTTLLTAVALLPWLSATDPALTVLRARSADQDPTPAQLAAVREQLGLDEGPFTHLGHWLGGLSRGDAGTSWVSGEPVLPQVTSAFAVSTTLMLGALVVTIAVAALISARTLCLGSRQALPPGRGGTGAAFLAALPKFLLASLLATVFGVWLGWFPSSGWEGPSSMVLPALALGVPSGAMIGGLLDHSLPATFHEPWARTWHAGGFSSGHVARSALRGALAGVLPQLLPTVVALVGGAVAVEKIFNIPGLGRLALEAAIAQDLPPLQTATLALALLGVAAGLLIQAMRHVLLGPALRDGGLTASHLPALRPRRSTRLVAGLCALTLLTLVVAGLLRDPLHVDTAARLLPPSAAHPLGTDALGRDLLARLGHGALRTAGLALGVTTVSIVTGLLLGMAGRVTAGLTEVMSTLPAVLIGLLTTAVTGPSVWGAAGAVCLIGWTPYAAQAAALLEQERASGHILASVSCGAGPTHLLRHHLLPAVLPAVLRNALLRLPTTVLVLASLGFLGLGEQPPTPEWGRLLAENQPYLELAPWTVLGAAGALVLLSVLAMSGTAVGRRKARGATTR
;
A
#
# COMPACT_ATOMS: atom_id res chain seq x y z
N MET A 1 -11.42 52.14 30.68
CA MET A 1 -11.28 50.77 31.24
C MET A 1 -12.33 49.88 30.60
N ILE A 2 -12.01 49.26 29.45
CA ILE A 2 -12.86 48.27 28.79
C ILE A 2 -12.03 47.00 28.73
N SER A 3 -12.51 45.98 29.43
CA SER A 3 -11.84 44.71 29.69
C SER A 3 -11.46 43.99 28.40
N THR A 4 -10.18 44.07 28.03
CA THR A 4 -9.54 43.18 27.07
C THR A 4 -9.51 41.77 27.63
N LYS A 5 -10.52 40.95 27.32
CA LYS A 5 -10.39 39.49 27.45
C LYS A 5 -9.35 39.05 26.44
N SER A 6 -8.11 38.84 26.91
CA SER A 6 -7.10 38.08 26.20
C SER A 6 -7.60 36.63 26.06
N THR A 7 -8.28 36.33 24.94
CA THR A 7 -8.43 34.94 24.49
C THR A 7 -7.09 34.51 23.90
N GLY A 8 -6.11 34.30 24.78
CA GLY A 8 -4.85 33.66 24.44
C GLY A 8 -5.10 32.25 23.93
N ALA A 9 -4.77 32.01 22.67
CA ALA A 9 -3.77 31.04 22.19
C ALA A 9 -3.63 29.64 22.84
N ASP A 10 -4.59 29.13 23.62
CA ASP A 10 -4.49 27.82 24.29
C ASP A 10 -5.73 26.93 24.15
N ALA A 11 -6.49 27.08 23.07
CA ALA A 11 -7.51 26.10 22.71
C ALA A 11 -6.85 24.92 21.97
N ARG A 12 -6.04 24.10 22.66
CA ARG A 12 -5.77 22.72 22.21
C ARG A 12 -7.10 21.98 22.36
N PRO A 13 -7.84 21.68 21.27
CA PRO A 13 -9.10 20.98 21.41
C PRO A 13 -8.84 19.58 21.94
N PRO A 14 -9.83 19.01 22.64
CA PRO A 14 -9.61 17.88 23.50
C PRO A 14 -9.32 16.60 22.69
N ARG A 15 -8.31 15.84 23.16
CA ARG A 15 -7.85 14.56 22.59
C ARG A 15 -8.96 13.53 22.35
N TRP A 16 -10.12 13.67 23.00
CA TRP A 16 -11.25 12.75 22.87
C TRP A 16 -11.83 12.69 21.45
N ARG A 17 -11.77 13.77 20.65
CA ARG A 17 -12.34 13.77 19.29
C ARG A 17 -11.58 12.84 18.33
N ALA A 18 -10.26 12.78 18.46
CA ALA A 18 -9.45 11.83 17.70
C ALA A 18 -9.68 10.39 18.18
N GLY A 19 -9.80 10.19 19.50
CA GLY A 19 -10.15 8.90 20.09
C GLY A 19 -11.52 8.38 19.61
N ALA A 20 -12.53 9.24 19.59
CA ALA A 20 -13.87 8.92 19.07
C ALA A 20 -13.84 8.54 17.59
N GLY A 21 -13.06 9.25 16.77
CA GLY A 21 -12.89 8.91 15.35
C GLY A 21 -12.25 7.54 15.14
N ARG A 22 -11.32 7.12 16.01
CA ARG A 22 -10.72 5.78 15.95
C ARG A 22 -11.72 4.68 16.33
N VAL A 23 -12.48 4.90 17.40
CA VAL A 23 -13.54 3.97 17.83
C VAL A 23 -14.61 3.85 16.74
N ALA A 24 -15.04 4.96 16.16
CA ALA A 24 -16.01 4.97 15.06
C ALA A 24 -15.50 4.23 13.81
N ALA A 25 -14.22 4.39 13.46
CA ALA A 25 -13.64 3.69 12.31
C ALA A 25 -13.46 2.19 12.56
N GLY A 26 -13.00 1.80 13.76
CA GLY A 26 -12.87 0.39 14.15
C GLY A 26 -14.22 -0.31 14.23
N THR A 27 -15.22 0.35 14.82
CA THR A 27 -16.61 -0.16 14.85
C THR A 27 -17.19 -0.25 13.44
N THR A 28 -17.03 0.77 12.59
CA THR A 28 -17.48 0.71 11.18
C THR A 28 -16.86 -0.49 10.44
N LEU A 29 -15.55 -0.72 10.60
CA LEU A 29 -14.87 -1.87 9.98
C LEU A 29 -15.43 -3.20 10.50
N LEU A 30 -15.57 -3.34 11.82
CA LEU A 30 -16.15 -4.54 12.45
C LEU A 30 -17.58 -4.79 11.98
N THR A 31 -18.40 -3.75 11.91
CA THR A 31 -19.77 -3.85 11.40
C THR A 31 -19.78 -4.21 9.91
N ALA A 32 -18.90 -3.64 9.09
CA ALA A 32 -18.84 -3.95 7.66
C ALA A 32 -18.44 -5.43 7.43
N VAL A 33 -17.47 -5.93 8.20
CA VAL A 33 -17.05 -7.33 8.18
C VAL A 33 -18.20 -8.25 8.62
N ALA A 34 -18.92 -7.90 9.68
CA ALA A 34 -20.05 -8.69 10.14
C ALA A 34 -21.27 -8.63 9.22
N LEU A 35 -21.45 -7.53 8.49
CA LEU A 35 -22.53 -7.34 7.53
C LEU A 35 -22.28 -8.03 6.19
N LEU A 36 -21.10 -8.61 5.95
CA LEU A 36 -20.77 -9.30 4.70
C LEU A 36 -21.86 -10.29 4.22
N PRO A 37 -22.47 -11.14 5.06
CA PRO A 37 -23.49 -12.10 4.60
C PRO A 37 -24.72 -11.42 3.98
N TRP A 38 -25.13 -10.27 4.50
CA TRP A 38 -26.29 -9.52 4.03
C TRP A 38 -25.98 -8.51 2.93
N LEU A 39 -24.70 -8.15 2.77
CA LEU A 39 -24.23 -7.31 1.68
C LEU A 39 -23.93 -8.13 0.43
N SER A 40 -23.63 -9.43 0.56
CA SER A 40 -23.31 -10.33 -0.54
C SER A 40 -24.42 -10.36 -1.59
N ALA A 41 -24.04 -10.15 -2.85
CA ALA A 41 -24.95 -10.24 -4.00
C ALA A 41 -25.41 -11.68 -4.27
N THR A 42 -24.61 -12.66 -3.86
CA THR A 42 -24.95 -14.08 -3.86
C THR A 42 -25.44 -14.51 -2.48
N ASP A 43 -26.56 -15.24 -2.45
CA ASP A 43 -27.08 -15.85 -1.24
C ASP A 43 -26.03 -16.80 -0.62
N PRO A 44 -25.55 -16.54 0.61
CA PRO A 44 -24.54 -17.39 1.22
C PRO A 44 -24.99 -18.84 1.36
N ALA A 45 -26.29 -19.09 1.57
CA ALA A 45 -26.82 -20.45 1.63
C ALA A 45 -26.68 -21.20 0.30
N LEU A 46 -26.81 -20.48 -0.82
CA LEU A 46 -26.58 -21.04 -2.15
C LEU A 46 -25.11 -21.43 -2.34
N THR A 47 -24.18 -20.61 -1.85
CA THR A 47 -22.75 -20.88 -1.97
C THR A 47 -22.35 -22.11 -1.16
N VAL A 48 -22.89 -22.25 0.05
CA VAL A 48 -22.68 -23.42 0.91
C VAL A 48 -23.26 -24.69 0.29
N LEU A 49 -24.48 -24.60 -0.26
CA LEU A 49 -25.14 -25.74 -0.88
C LEU A 49 -24.38 -26.21 -2.14
N ARG A 50 -23.93 -25.28 -2.99
CA ARG A 50 -23.06 -25.61 -4.14
C ARG A 50 -21.72 -26.19 -3.73
N ALA A 51 -21.13 -25.72 -2.64
CA ALA A 51 -19.87 -26.26 -2.13
C ALA A 51 -20.03 -27.70 -1.60
N ARG A 52 -21.18 -28.02 -0.98
CA ARG A 52 -21.47 -29.36 -0.44
C ARG A 52 -22.08 -30.32 -1.45
N SER A 53 -22.70 -29.79 -2.51
CA SER A 53 -23.50 -30.55 -3.48
C SER A 53 -23.42 -29.90 -4.87
N ALA A 54 -22.26 -30.02 -5.52
CA ALA A 54 -21.97 -29.35 -6.79
C ALA A 54 -22.88 -29.80 -7.96
N ASP A 55 -23.43 -31.02 -7.90
CA ASP A 55 -24.16 -31.65 -9.01
C ASP A 55 -25.69 -31.53 -8.92
N GLN A 56 -26.23 -30.84 -7.90
CA GLN A 56 -27.68 -30.72 -7.69
C GLN A 56 -28.14 -29.27 -7.79
N ASP A 57 -29.19 -29.03 -8.58
CA ASP A 57 -29.89 -27.74 -8.58
C ASP A 57 -30.59 -27.54 -7.22
N PRO A 58 -30.31 -26.44 -6.50
CA PRO A 58 -30.84 -26.23 -5.17
C PRO A 58 -32.35 -26.00 -5.20
N THR A 59 -33.09 -26.85 -4.49
CA THR A 59 -34.52 -26.59 -4.27
C THR A 59 -34.72 -25.43 -3.29
N PRO A 60 -35.79 -24.61 -3.44
CA PRO A 60 -36.07 -23.50 -2.51
C PRO A 60 -36.17 -23.94 -1.04
N ALA A 61 -36.66 -25.15 -0.78
CA ALA A 61 -36.74 -25.72 0.56
C ALA A 61 -35.37 -26.05 1.17
N GLN A 62 -34.44 -26.59 0.37
CA GLN A 62 -33.07 -26.85 0.82
C GLN A 62 -32.33 -25.53 1.12
N LEU A 63 -32.52 -24.49 0.30
CA LEU A 63 -31.95 -23.17 0.56
C LEU A 63 -32.49 -22.57 1.87
N ALA A 64 -33.81 -22.65 2.11
CA ALA A 64 -34.40 -22.19 3.36
C ALA A 64 -33.84 -22.94 4.58
N ALA A 65 -33.72 -24.27 4.49
CA ALA A 65 -33.15 -25.08 5.57
C ALA A 65 -31.67 -24.71 5.86
N VAL A 66 -30.88 -24.44 4.82
CA VAL A 66 -29.49 -23.98 5.00
C VAL A 66 -29.44 -22.58 5.60
N ARG A 67 -30.32 -21.66 5.19
CA ARG A 67 -30.40 -20.31 5.80
C ARG A 67 -30.74 -20.34 7.28
N GLU A 68 -31.69 -21.20 7.66
CA GLU A 68 -32.08 -21.41 9.05
C GLU A 68 -30.91 -22.01 9.85
N GLN A 69 -30.22 -23.03 9.32
CA GLN A 69 -29.03 -23.62 9.95
C GLN A 69 -27.89 -22.62 10.15
N LEU A 70 -27.72 -21.68 9.21
CA LEU A 70 -26.70 -20.64 9.29
C LEU A 70 -27.13 -19.44 10.15
N GLY A 71 -28.37 -19.40 10.64
CA GLY A 71 -28.90 -18.29 11.44
C GLY A 71 -29.00 -16.98 10.67
N LEU A 72 -29.12 -17.03 9.34
CA LEU A 72 -29.16 -15.82 8.49
C LEU A 72 -30.45 -14.99 8.68
N ASP A 73 -31.50 -15.64 9.20
CA ASP A 73 -32.81 -15.03 9.45
C ASP A 73 -32.87 -14.20 10.75
N GLU A 74 -31.92 -14.38 11.68
CA GLU A 74 -31.86 -13.66 12.95
C GLU A 74 -31.44 -12.18 12.78
N GLY A 75 -30.98 -11.82 11.59
CA GLY A 75 -30.54 -10.48 11.23
C GLY A 75 -29.07 -10.18 11.60
N PRO A 76 -28.51 -9.11 11.01
CA PRO A 76 -27.07 -8.87 11.01
C PRO A 76 -26.45 -8.54 12.36
N PHE A 77 -27.16 -7.77 13.19
CA PHE A 77 -26.64 -7.32 14.49
C PHE A 77 -26.61 -8.46 15.50
N THR A 78 -27.56 -9.39 15.41
CA THR A 78 -27.65 -10.59 16.25
C THR A 78 -26.50 -11.54 15.93
N HIS A 79 -26.24 -11.78 14.64
CA HIS A 79 -25.09 -12.56 14.20
C HIS A 79 -23.75 -11.92 14.60
N LEU A 80 -23.61 -10.59 14.50
CA LEU A 80 -22.43 -9.88 15.00
C LEU A 80 -22.24 -10.11 16.51
N GLY A 81 -23.32 -10.01 17.28
CA GLY A 81 -23.30 -10.24 18.72
C GLY A 81 -22.87 -11.66 19.09
N HIS A 82 -23.42 -12.67 18.39
CA HIS A 82 -23.04 -14.07 18.56
C HIS A 82 -21.58 -14.32 18.17
N TRP A 83 -21.12 -13.82 17.02
CA TRP A 83 -19.74 -14.01 16.57
C TRP A 83 -18.74 -13.33 17.52
N LEU A 84 -18.96 -12.08 17.93
CA LEU A 84 -18.11 -11.40 18.90
C LEU A 84 -18.15 -12.06 20.29
N GLY A 85 -19.33 -12.51 20.72
CA GLY A 85 -19.51 -13.25 21.97
C GLY A 85 -18.76 -14.59 21.96
N GLY A 86 -18.84 -15.33 20.86
CA GLY A 86 -18.07 -16.56 20.63
C GLY A 86 -16.57 -16.29 20.64
N LEU A 87 -16.11 -15.25 19.95
CA LEU A 87 -14.69 -14.91 19.86
C LEU A 87 -14.09 -14.67 21.25
N SER A 88 -14.84 -14.02 22.15
CA SER A 88 -14.42 -13.79 23.54
C SER A 88 -14.30 -15.07 24.37
N ARG A 89 -14.96 -16.16 23.96
CA ARG A 89 -14.92 -17.50 24.56
C ARG A 89 -13.97 -18.46 23.85
N GLY A 90 -13.27 -17.99 22.80
CA GLY A 90 -12.39 -18.83 22.00
C GLY A 90 -13.11 -19.64 20.92
N ASP A 91 -14.27 -19.18 20.45
CA ASP A 91 -15.00 -19.80 19.34
C ASP A 91 -15.25 -18.78 18.22
N ALA A 92 -14.60 -18.96 17.07
CA ALA A 92 -14.79 -18.10 15.90
C ALA A 92 -15.84 -18.64 14.91
N GLY A 93 -16.59 -19.67 15.32
CA GLY A 93 -17.51 -20.41 14.46
C GLY A 93 -16.81 -21.49 13.63
N THR A 94 -17.58 -22.08 12.73
CA THR A 94 -17.14 -23.12 11.78
C THR A 94 -17.15 -22.57 10.36
N SER A 95 -16.22 -23.04 9.53
CA SER A 95 -16.23 -22.78 8.09
C SER A 95 -17.53 -23.31 7.50
N TRP A 96 -18.16 -22.50 6.65
CA TRP A 96 -19.39 -22.94 6.01
C TRP A 96 -19.13 -23.93 4.88
N VAL A 97 -17.94 -23.84 4.27
CA VAL A 97 -17.49 -24.71 3.16
C VAL A 97 -16.93 -26.02 3.70
N SER A 98 -15.90 -25.99 4.55
CA SER A 98 -15.22 -27.20 5.04
C SER A 98 -15.87 -27.81 6.28
N GLY A 99 -16.68 -27.05 7.03
CA GLY A 99 -17.27 -27.49 8.30
C GLY A 99 -16.30 -27.51 9.49
N GLU A 100 -15.03 -27.17 9.27
CA GLU A 100 -13.99 -27.19 10.30
C GLU A 100 -14.03 -25.95 11.21
N PRO A 101 -13.53 -26.03 12.46
CA PRO A 101 -13.45 -24.89 13.36
C PRO A 101 -12.48 -23.83 12.82
N VAL A 102 -12.91 -22.57 12.81
CA VAL A 102 -12.16 -21.46 12.21
C VAL A 102 -10.97 -21.02 13.04
N LEU A 103 -11.13 -20.96 14.37
CA LEU A 103 -10.11 -20.36 15.24
C LEU A 103 -8.74 -21.07 15.17
N PRO A 104 -8.64 -22.42 15.17
CA PRO A 104 -7.37 -23.12 15.00
C PRO A 104 -6.69 -22.82 13.65
N GLN A 105 -7.47 -22.74 12.57
CA GLN A 105 -6.95 -22.40 11.24
C GLN A 105 -6.41 -20.96 11.20
N VAL A 106 -7.15 -20.00 11.75
CA VAL A 106 -6.73 -18.59 11.76
C VAL A 106 -5.54 -18.38 12.70
N THR A 107 -5.50 -19.02 13.86
CA THR A 107 -4.38 -18.88 14.81
C THR A 107 -3.08 -19.47 14.28
N SER A 108 -3.13 -20.64 13.66
CA SER A 108 -1.96 -21.24 13.00
C SER A 108 -1.47 -20.36 11.84
N ALA A 109 -2.38 -19.89 10.98
CA ALA A 109 -2.08 -18.97 9.90
C ALA A 109 -1.50 -17.63 10.41
N PHE A 110 -2.00 -17.12 11.55
CA PHE A 110 -1.50 -15.90 12.19
C PHE A 110 -0.05 -16.04 12.62
N ALA A 111 0.32 -17.17 13.23
CA ALA A 111 1.69 -17.45 13.61
C ALA A 111 2.61 -17.49 12.38
N VAL A 112 2.19 -18.16 11.31
CA VAL A 112 2.93 -18.24 10.04
C VAL A 112 3.15 -16.87 9.41
N SER A 113 2.09 -16.07 9.24
CA SER A 113 2.23 -14.71 8.68
C SER A 113 3.09 -13.80 9.56
N THR A 114 2.95 -13.89 10.89
CA THR A 114 3.75 -13.08 11.81
C THR A 114 5.23 -13.44 11.73
N THR A 115 5.57 -14.74 11.69
CA THR A 115 6.96 -15.19 11.53
C THR A 115 7.56 -14.75 10.20
N LEU A 116 6.82 -14.89 9.09
CA LEU A 116 7.21 -14.37 7.78
C LEU A 116 7.48 -12.85 7.82
N MET A 117 6.58 -12.07 8.42
CA MET A 117 6.71 -10.61 8.51
C MET A 117 7.89 -10.18 9.39
N LEU A 118 8.19 -10.91 10.47
CA LEU A 118 9.40 -10.69 11.28
C LEU A 118 10.66 -10.98 10.47
N GLY A 119 10.70 -12.07 9.69
CA GLY A 119 11.80 -12.36 8.76
C GLY A 119 11.98 -11.25 7.72
N ALA A 120 10.89 -10.78 7.12
CA ALA A 120 10.91 -9.67 6.18
C ALA A 120 11.38 -8.35 6.81
N LEU A 121 11.05 -8.12 8.09
CA LEU A 121 11.53 -6.95 8.84
C LEU A 121 13.05 -7.01 9.07
N VAL A 122 13.60 -8.18 9.38
CA VAL A 122 15.06 -8.36 9.50
C VAL A 122 15.75 -8.03 8.18
N VAL A 123 15.25 -8.55 7.06
CA VAL A 123 15.77 -8.21 5.72
C VAL A 123 15.63 -6.71 5.44
N THR A 124 14.50 -6.11 5.77
CA THR A 124 14.23 -4.67 5.61
C THR A 124 15.29 -3.84 6.33
N ILE A 125 15.58 -4.15 7.59
CA ILE A 125 16.58 -3.44 8.40
C ILE A 125 17.98 -3.65 7.82
N ALA A 126 18.33 -4.89 7.44
CA ALA A 126 19.63 -5.21 6.87
C ALA A 126 19.90 -4.47 5.56
N VAL A 127 18.92 -4.45 4.64
CA VAL A 127 19.03 -3.75 3.35
C VAL A 127 19.08 -2.23 3.56
N ALA A 128 18.27 -1.68 4.46
CA ALA A 128 18.30 -0.26 4.79
C ALA A 128 19.65 0.17 5.39
N ALA A 129 20.21 -0.66 6.27
CA ALA A 129 21.54 -0.45 6.84
C ALA A 129 22.63 -0.53 5.76
N LEU A 130 22.58 -1.52 4.86
CA LEU A 130 23.55 -1.69 3.78
C LEU A 130 23.59 -0.48 2.83
N ILE A 131 22.41 0.03 2.45
CA ILE A 131 22.28 1.20 1.57
C ILE A 131 22.81 2.45 2.27
N SER A 132 22.44 2.67 3.54
CA SER A 132 22.81 3.88 4.29
C SER A 132 24.23 3.84 4.89
N ALA A 133 24.87 2.67 4.97
CA ALA A 133 26.18 2.48 5.61
C ALA A 133 27.27 3.37 5.00
N ARG A 134 27.30 3.52 3.67
CA ARG A 134 28.27 4.37 2.98
C ARG A 134 28.10 5.84 3.38
N THR A 135 26.87 6.34 3.33
CA THR A 135 26.53 7.73 3.65
C THR A 135 26.83 8.02 5.12
N LEU A 136 26.52 7.07 6.00
CA LEU A 136 26.79 7.17 7.43
C LEU A 136 28.31 7.20 7.73
N CYS A 137 29.07 6.27 7.15
CA CYS A 137 30.51 6.18 7.35
C CYS A 137 31.26 7.40 6.81
N LEU A 138 31.01 7.79 5.55
CA LEU A 138 31.68 8.95 4.94
C LEU A 138 31.23 10.28 5.55
N GLY A 139 29.93 10.41 5.88
CA GLY A 139 29.40 11.58 6.58
C GLY A 139 30.04 11.79 7.95
N SER A 140 30.21 10.70 8.72
CA SER A 140 30.88 10.74 10.03
C SER A 140 32.37 11.11 9.99
N ARG A 141 32.97 11.09 8.79
CA ARG A 141 34.38 11.46 8.55
C ARG A 141 34.53 12.78 7.81
N GLN A 142 33.43 13.52 7.59
CA GLN A 142 33.39 14.72 6.73
C GLN A 142 33.90 14.49 5.30
N ALA A 143 33.93 13.24 4.84
CA ALA A 143 34.44 12.83 3.54
C ALA A 143 33.31 12.56 2.53
N LEU A 144 32.09 13.00 2.84
CA LEU A 144 30.92 12.74 2.01
C LEU A 144 31.00 13.57 0.72
N PRO A 145 31.13 12.94 -0.45
CA PRO A 145 31.21 13.67 -1.71
C PRO A 145 29.89 14.38 -1.99
N PRO A 146 29.93 15.60 -2.57
CA PRO A 146 28.72 16.30 -2.97
C PRO A 146 27.94 15.48 -4.01
N GLY A 147 26.75 15.03 -3.61
CA GLY A 147 25.68 14.63 -4.51
C GLY A 147 25.71 13.21 -5.08
N ARG A 148 26.24 12.18 -4.41
CA ARG A 148 26.33 10.82 -4.97
C ARG A 148 25.54 9.74 -4.18
N GLY A 149 24.23 9.94 -3.99
CA GLY A 149 23.35 8.96 -3.33
C GLY A 149 22.14 8.53 -4.19
N GLY A 150 21.80 7.24 -4.15
CA GLY A 150 20.39 6.79 -4.23
C GLY A 150 19.84 6.11 -5.50
N THR A 151 20.56 5.99 -6.63
CA THR A 151 19.95 5.40 -7.85
C THR A 151 19.65 3.91 -7.74
N GLY A 152 20.56 3.12 -7.16
CA GLY A 152 20.35 1.68 -6.95
C GLY A 152 19.24 1.38 -5.93
N ALA A 153 19.20 2.15 -4.83
CA ALA A 153 18.14 2.05 -3.83
C ALA A 153 16.76 2.38 -4.42
N ALA A 154 16.67 3.39 -5.29
CA ALA A 154 15.43 3.74 -5.96
C ALA A 154 14.92 2.62 -6.90
N PHE A 155 15.82 1.92 -7.59
CA PHE A 155 15.47 0.77 -8.43
C PHE A 155 14.93 -0.39 -7.58
N LEU A 156 15.64 -0.79 -6.53
CA LEU A 156 15.22 -1.88 -5.64
C LEU A 156 13.89 -1.55 -4.93
N ALA A 157 13.71 -0.31 -4.48
CA ALA A 157 12.48 0.17 -3.86
C ALA A 157 11.29 0.19 -4.82
N ALA A 158 11.57 0.32 -6.13
CA ALA A 158 10.55 0.32 -7.18
C ALA A 158 10.11 -1.09 -7.56
N LEU A 159 10.79 -2.16 -7.14
CA LEU A 159 10.37 -3.52 -7.52
C LEU A 159 9.05 -3.90 -6.82
N PRO A 160 8.00 -4.28 -7.58
CA PRO A 160 6.77 -4.80 -6.98
C PRO A 160 7.07 -6.10 -6.24
N LYS A 161 6.63 -6.20 -4.97
CA LYS A 161 6.97 -7.32 -4.08
C LYS A 161 6.58 -8.69 -4.65
N PHE A 162 5.40 -8.79 -5.26
CA PHE A 162 4.91 -10.03 -5.86
C PHE A 162 5.70 -10.44 -7.12
N LEU A 163 6.18 -9.46 -7.92
CA LEU A 163 7.06 -9.75 -9.05
C LEU A 163 8.42 -10.27 -8.57
N LEU A 164 8.98 -9.63 -7.54
CA LEU A 164 10.23 -10.08 -6.94
C LEU A 164 10.06 -11.48 -6.33
N ALA A 165 8.93 -11.77 -5.69
CA ALA A 165 8.61 -13.11 -5.20
C ALA A 165 8.61 -14.16 -6.32
N SER A 166 7.87 -13.92 -7.42
CA SER A 166 7.84 -14.85 -8.55
C SER A 166 9.23 -15.07 -9.16
N LEU A 167 10.02 -14.00 -9.31
CA LEU A 167 11.39 -14.09 -9.84
C LEU A 167 12.30 -14.89 -8.90
N LEU A 168 12.25 -14.62 -7.60
CA LEU A 168 13.07 -15.33 -6.61
C LEU A 168 12.69 -16.82 -6.54
N ALA A 169 11.39 -17.13 -6.50
CA ALA A 169 10.88 -18.50 -6.51
C ALA A 169 11.40 -19.28 -7.73
N THR A 170 11.39 -18.65 -8.91
CA THR A 170 11.84 -19.30 -10.15
C THR A 170 13.36 -19.45 -10.17
N VAL A 171 14.09 -18.35 -10.02
CA VAL A 171 15.55 -18.35 -10.22
C VAL A 171 16.24 -19.16 -9.13
N PHE A 172 15.94 -18.87 -7.86
CA PHE A 172 16.63 -19.49 -6.73
C PHE A 172 15.95 -20.78 -6.24
N GLY A 173 14.64 -20.91 -6.46
CA GLY A 173 13.89 -22.09 -6.06
C GLY A 173 13.90 -23.20 -7.11
N VAL A 174 13.64 -22.86 -8.38
CA VAL A 174 13.50 -23.85 -9.45
C VAL A 174 14.80 -24.04 -10.23
N TRP A 175 15.36 -22.97 -10.82
CA TRP A 175 16.50 -23.09 -11.72
C TRP A 175 17.81 -23.43 -10.99
N LEU A 176 18.07 -22.77 -9.85
CA LEU A 176 19.28 -22.99 -9.05
C LEU A 176 19.08 -24.07 -7.98
N GLY A 177 17.85 -24.34 -7.55
CA GLY A 177 17.55 -25.31 -6.48
C GLY A 177 18.18 -24.98 -5.12
N TRP A 178 18.50 -23.71 -4.84
CA TRP A 178 19.16 -23.31 -3.59
C TRP A 178 18.22 -23.28 -2.39
N PHE A 179 16.94 -22.99 -2.63
CA PHE A 179 15.91 -22.87 -1.58
C PHE A 179 14.59 -23.50 -2.06
N PRO A 180 13.66 -23.84 -1.16
CA PRO A 180 12.32 -24.29 -1.55
C PRO A 180 11.57 -23.21 -2.34
N SER A 181 10.94 -23.58 -3.46
CA SER A 181 10.11 -22.68 -4.28
C SER A 181 8.67 -22.55 -3.76
N SER A 182 8.21 -23.50 -2.93
CA SER A 182 6.87 -23.50 -2.34
C SER A 182 6.84 -24.27 -1.01
N GLY A 183 5.81 -24.03 -0.19
CA GLY A 183 5.56 -24.71 1.09
C GLY A 183 6.11 -23.98 2.31
N TRP A 184 5.91 -24.57 3.50
CA TRP A 184 6.29 -23.99 4.80
C TRP A 184 6.73 -25.05 5.81
N GLU A 185 7.81 -25.78 5.50
CA GLU A 185 8.29 -26.91 6.32
C GLU A 185 9.46 -26.55 7.26
N GLY A 186 10.10 -25.39 7.08
CA GLY A 186 11.22 -24.98 7.94
C GLY A 186 11.83 -23.61 7.61
N PRO A 187 12.89 -23.18 8.32
CA PRO A 187 13.46 -21.84 8.17
C PRO A 187 13.99 -21.52 6.76
N SER A 188 14.39 -22.53 5.98
CA SER A 188 14.83 -22.37 4.59
C SER A 188 13.70 -21.87 3.68
N SER A 189 12.45 -22.29 3.93
CA SER A 189 11.27 -21.84 3.18
C SER A 189 10.94 -20.36 3.41
N MET A 190 11.47 -19.75 4.49
CA MET A 190 11.25 -18.34 4.79
C MET A 190 12.18 -17.40 4.01
N VAL A 191 13.33 -17.88 3.51
CA VAL A 191 14.38 -17.02 2.95
C VAL A 191 13.90 -16.23 1.72
N LEU A 192 13.39 -16.90 0.69
CA LEU A 192 12.93 -16.25 -0.54
C LEU A 192 11.71 -15.32 -0.30
N PRO A 193 10.67 -15.74 0.45
CA PRO A 193 9.57 -14.85 0.84
C PRO A 193 10.01 -13.60 1.60
N ALA A 194 10.92 -13.75 2.58
CA ALA A 194 11.43 -12.63 3.38
C ALA A 194 12.25 -11.66 2.53
N LEU A 195 13.05 -12.16 1.57
CA LEU A 195 13.77 -11.33 0.60
C LEU A 195 12.81 -10.57 -0.30
N ALA A 196 11.76 -11.23 -0.81
CA ALA A 196 10.77 -10.61 -1.68
C ALA A 196 10.03 -9.44 -1.02
N LEU A 197 9.68 -9.58 0.27
CA LEU A 197 9.02 -8.53 1.04
C LEU A 197 9.99 -7.45 1.55
N GLY A 198 11.16 -7.88 2.00
CA GLY A 198 12.10 -7.05 2.74
C GLY A 198 13.01 -6.19 1.87
N VAL A 199 13.45 -6.68 0.70
CA VAL A 199 14.38 -5.93 -0.17
C VAL A 199 13.78 -4.61 -0.68
N PRO A 200 12.56 -4.57 -1.26
CA PRO A 200 11.98 -3.31 -1.72
C PRO A 200 11.70 -2.35 -0.55
N SER A 201 11.21 -2.88 0.58
CA SER A 201 10.90 -2.10 1.78
C SER A 201 12.17 -1.49 2.41
N GLY A 202 13.24 -2.28 2.53
CA GLY A 202 14.53 -1.84 3.04
C GLY A 202 15.21 -0.86 2.09
N ALA A 203 15.07 -1.04 0.78
CA ALA A 203 15.58 -0.09 -0.21
C ALA A 203 14.88 1.26 -0.16
N MET A 204 13.57 1.28 0.08
CA MET A 204 12.80 2.50 0.29
C MET A 204 13.27 3.24 1.56
N ILE A 205 13.39 2.54 2.69
CA ILE A 205 13.81 3.13 3.96
C ILE A 205 15.26 3.59 3.92
N GLY A 206 16.17 2.74 3.42
CA GLY A 206 17.58 3.07 3.23
C GLY A 206 17.77 4.25 2.30
N GLY A 207 17.01 4.30 1.20
CA GLY A 207 16.96 5.43 0.29
C GLY A 207 16.50 6.72 0.99
N LEU A 208 15.44 6.66 1.81
CA LEU A 208 14.98 7.83 2.59
C LEU A 208 16.07 8.32 3.57
N LEU A 209 16.73 7.40 4.28
CA LEU A 209 17.83 7.72 5.18
C LEU A 209 19.01 8.38 4.43
N ASP A 210 19.39 7.84 3.27
CA ASP A 210 20.42 8.40 2.40
C ASP A 210 20.12 9.83 1.95
N HIS A 211 18.84 10.20 1.82
CA HIS A 211 18.44 11.57 1.47
C HIS A 211 18.44 12.52 2.67
N SER A 212 18.14 12.02 3.89
CA SER A 212 18.10 12.86 5.10
C SER A 212 19.47 13.02 5.77
N LEU A 213 20.28 11.96 5.81
CA LEU A 213 21.56 11.93 6.54
C LEU A 213 22.54 13.06 6.14
N PRO A 214 22.74 13.38 4.84
CA PRO A 214 23.66 14.45 4.46
C PRO A 214 23.29 15.81 5.06
N ALA A 215 21.99 16.14 5.11
CA ALA A 215 21.52 17.39 5.71
C ALA A 215 21.83 17.43 7.21
N THR A 216 21.62 16.31 7.90
CA THR A 216 21.89 16.16 9.33
C THR A 216 23.39 16.33 9.66
N PHE A 217 24.29 15.78 8.84
CA PHE A 217 25.74 15.96 9.03
C PHE A 217 26.22 17.42 8.80
N HIS A 218 25.42 18.24 8.11
CA HIS A 218 25.71 19.66 7.89
C HIS A 218 25.09 20.58 8.96
N GLU A 219 24.41 20.05 9.97
CA GLU A 219 23.85 20.85 11.06
C GLU A 219 24.97 21.42 11.97
N PRO A 220 24.72 22.57 12.64
CA PRO A 220 25.73 23.22 13.48
C PRO A 220 26.31 22.32 14.58
N TRP A 221 25.48 21.50 15.22
CA TRP A 221 25.92 20.59 16.30
C TRP A 221 26.96 19.58 15.79
N ALA A 222 26.81 19.06 14.56
CA ALA A 222 27.73 18.09 13.99
C ALA A 222 29.13 18.70 13.78
N ARG A 223 29.19 19.97 13.34
CA ARG A 223 30.45 20.72 13.23
C ARG A 223 31.09 20.94 14.59
N THR A 224 30.31 21.33 15.61
CA THR A 224 30.84 21.56 16.97
C THR A 224 31.41 20.29 17.59
N TRP A 225 30.77 19.13 17.39
CA TRP A 225 31.24 17.87 17.95
C TRP A 225 32.50 17.36 17.25
N HIS A 226 32.63 17.59 15.95
CA HIS A 226 33.89 17.32 15.25
C HIS A 226 35.03 18.21 15.75
N ALA A 227 34.78 19.50 15.96
CA ALA A 227 35.76 20.41 16.55
C ALA A 227 36.12 20.02 18.00
N GLY A 228 35.16 19.49 18.75
CA GLY A 228 35.34 18.97 20.12
C GLY A 228 35.99 17.59 20.21
N GLY A 229 36.43 16.99 19.10
CA GLY A 229 37.16 15.71 19.10
C GLY A 229 36.31 14.46 19.37
N PHE A 230 34.98 14.54 19.26
CA PHE A 230 34.11 13.37 19.45
C PHE A 230 34.36 12.30 18.36
N SER A 231 34.27 11.02 18.72
CA SER A 231 34.51 9.92 17.77
C SER A 231 33.45 9.86 16.67
N SER A 232 33.86 9.49 15.46
CA SER A 232 32.97 9.36 14.29
C SER A 232 31.76 8.46 14.56
N GLY A 233 31.90 7.43 15.40
CA GLY A 233 30.78 6.56 15.80
C GLY A 233 29.68 7.29 16.61
N HIS A 234 30.07 8.20 17.50
CA HIS A 234 29.11 9.00 18.28
C HIS A 234 28.36 9.99 17.39
N VAL A 235 29.07 10.64 16.47
CA VAL A 235 28.47 11.56 15.50
C VAL A 235 27.53 10.79 14.56
N ALA A 236 27.96 9.63 14.05
CA ALA A 236 27.15 8.76 13.20
C ALA A 236 25.84 8.34 13.88
N ARG A 237 25.91 7.86 15.14
CA ARG A 237 24.74 7.44 15.90
C ARG A 237 23.75 8.58 16.11
N SER A 238 24.25 9.78 16.40
CA SER A 238 23.42 10.96 16.65
C SER A 238 22.78 11.49 15.36
N ALA A 239 23.54 11.48 14.26
CA ALA A 239 23.02 11.79 12.93
C ALA A 239 21.95 10.79 12.49
N LEU A 240 22.17 9.49 12.72
CA LEU A 240 21.19 8.45 12.44
C LEU A 240 19.92 8.64 13.26
N ARG A 241 20.04 8.97 14.56
CA ARG A 241 18.87 9.22 15.42
C ARG A 241 18.05 10.41 14.94
N GLY A 242 18.72 11.51 14.55
CA GLY A 242 18.06 12.68 13.96
C GLY A 242 17.39 12.39 12.62
N ALA A 243 18.08 11.68 11.73
CA ALA A 243 17.54 11.28 10.43
C ALA A 243 16.34 10.32 10.57
N LEU A 244 16.44 9.32 11.45
CA LEU A 244 15.40 8.32 11.69
C LEU A 244 14.11 8.97 12.19
N ALA A 245 14.22 10.00 13.02
CA ALA A 245 13.07 10.79 13.46
C ALA A 245 12.32 11.46 12.29
N GLY A 246 13.04 11.95 11.28
CA GLY A 246 12.45 12.54 10.07
C GLY A 246 11.85 11.51 9.10
N VAL A 247 12.36 10.28 9.10
CA VAL A 247 11.86 9.18 8.24
C VAL A 247 10.66 8.47 8.87
N LEU A 248 10.51 8.52 10.19
CA LEU A 248 9.53 7.75 10.94
C LEU A 248 8.07 7.87 10.45
N PRO A 249 7.56 9.06 10.06
CA PRO A 249 6.21 9.17 9.51
C PRO A 249 5.98 8.35 8.23
N GLN A 250 7.05 8.05 7.48
CA GLN A 250 6.99 7.25 6.25
C GLN A 250 7.09 5.74 6.50
N LEU A 251 7.38 5.29 7.72
CA LEU A 251 7.41 3.86 8.03
C LEU A 251 6.03 3.22 8.04
N LEU A 252 5.01 3.96 8.49
CA LEU A 252 3.65 3.43 8.62
C LEU A 252 3.09 2.96 7.27
N PRO A 253 3.11 3.76 6.18
CA PRO A 253 2.71 3.27 4.86
C PRO A 253 3.50 2.05 4.38
N THR A 254 4.80 1.97 4.69
CA THR A 254 5.66 0.84 4.31
C THR A 254 5.24 -0.45 4.99
N VAL A 255 4.91 -0.39 6.29
CA VAL A 255 4.45 -1.55 7.05
C VAL A 255 3.05 -2.01 6.60
N VAL A 256 2.13 -1.07 6.36
CA VAL A 256 0.81 -1.39 5.79
C VAL A 256 0.95 -2.05 4.41
N ALA A 257 1.85 -1.55 3.57
CA ALA A 257 2.19 -2.16 2.29
C ALA A 257 2.94 -3.50 2.42
N LEU A 258 3.57 -3.79 3.56
CA LEU A 258 4.21 -5.07 3.86
C LEU A 258 3.15 -6.12 4.20
N VAL A 259 2.16 -5.78 5.05
CA VAL A 259 1.01 -6.65 5.33
C VAL A 259 0.23 -6.98 4.05
N GLY A 260 -0.09 -5.97 3.24
CA GLY A 260 -0.77 -6.20 1.96
C GLY A 260 0.07 -7.00 0.95
N GLY A 261 1.39 -6.78 0.92
CA GLY A 261 2.30 -7.52 0.06
C GLY A 261 2.47 -8.98 0.49
N ALA A 262 2.40 -9.27 1.80
CA ALA A 262 2.52 -10.62 2.33
C ALA A 262 1.46 -11.56 1.75
N VAL A 263 0.22 -11.09 1.54
CA VAL A 263 -0.85 -11.88 0.91
C VAL A 263 -0.44 -12.45 -0.45
N ALA A 264 0.17 -11.63 -1.31
CA ALA A 264 0.61 -12.08 -2.62
C ALA A 264 1.82 -13.03 -2.54
N VAL A 265 2.75 -12.76 -1.62
CA VAL A 265 3.91 -13.63 -1.40
C VAL A 265 3.49 -14.98 -0.83
N GLU A 266 2.55 -15.01 0.11
CA GLU A 266 1.98 -16.23 0.66
C GLU A 266 1.30 -17.07 -0.43
N LYS A 267 0.54 -16.44 -1.34
CA LYS A 267 -0.04 -17.12 -2.50
C LYS A 267 1.04 -17.73 -3.41
N ILE A 268 2.07 -16.96 -3.77
CA ILE A 268 3.12 -17.40 -4.71
C ILE A 268 3.91 -18.59 -4.16
N PHE A 269 4.31 -18.52 -2.89
CA PHE A 269 5.11 -19.56 -2.24
C PHE A 269 4.24 -20.65 -1.59
N ASN A 270 2.93 -20.64 -1.79
CA ASN A 270 2.01 -21.61 -1.18
C ASN A 270 2.14 -21.70 0.36
N ILE A 271 2.30 -20.56 1.02
CA ILE A 271 2.48 -20.45 2.47
C ILE A 271 1.11 -20.48 3.15
N PRO A 272 0.88 -21.30 4.19
CA PRO A 272 -0.37 -21.33 4.96
C PRO A 272 -0.47 -20.14 5.92
N GLY A 273 -0.41 -18.92 5.37
CA GLY A 273 -0.55 -17.68 6.10
C GLY A 273 -1.98 -17.12 6.08
N LEU A 274 -2.22 -16.11 6.91
CA LEU A 274 -3.50 -15.41 7.03
C LEU A 274 -3.97 -14.77 5.74
N GLY A 275 -3.04 -14.21 4.96
CA GLY A 275 -3.36 -13.55 3.72
C GLY A 275 -3.92 -14.53 2.70
N ARG A 276 -3.25 -15.68 2.54
CA ARG A 276 -3.74 -16.75 1.66
C ARG A 276 -5.07 -17.31 2.14
N LEU A 277 -5.21 -17.60 3.44
CA LEU A 277 -6.46 -18.09 4.02
C LEU A 277 -7.63 -17.11 3.79
N ALA A 278 -7.40 -15.81 4.02
CA ALA A 278 -8.42 -14.79 3.76
C ALA A 278 -8.74 -14.65 2.26
N LEU A 279 -7.74 -14.84 1.39
CA LEU A 279 -7.94 -14.83 -0.06
C LEU A 279 -8.78 -16.00 -0.55
N GLU A 280 -8.46 -17.22 -0.11
CA GLU A 280 -9.21 -18.42 -0.45
C GLU A 280 -10.64 -18.34 0.08
N ALA A 281 -10.82 -17.89 1.33
CA ALA A 281 -12.13 -17.67 1.93
C ALA A 281 -12.94 -16.60 1.19
N ALA A 282 -12.32 -15.51 0.74
CA ALA A 282 -13.00 -14.48 -0.06
C ALA A 282 -13.47 -15.00 -1.42
N ILE A 283 -12.63 -15.79 -2.10
CA ILE A 283 -12.95 -16.37 -3.41
C ILE A 283 -14.04 -17.44 -3.29
N ALA A 284 -13.97 -18.28 -2.25
CA ALA A 284 -14.96 -19.30 -1.94
C ALA A 284 -16.24 -18.74 -1.29
N GLN A 285 -16.27 -17.44 -0.97
CA GLN A 285 -17.30 -16.78 -0.18
C GLN A 285 -17.59 -17.49 1.17
N ASP A 286 -16.56 -18.06 1.77
CA ASP A 286 -16.61 -18.69 3.08
C ASP A 286 -16.46 -17.62 4.18
N LEU A 287 -17.59 -17.17 4.72
CA LEU A 287 -17.62 -15.94 5.51
C LEU A 287 -16.95 -16.07 6.89
N PRO A 288 -17.16 -17.11 7.71
CA PRO A 288 -16.57 -17.16 9.05
C PRO A 288 -15.02 -17.13 9.06
N PRO A 289 -14.31 -17.91 8.22
CA PRO A 289 -12.85 -17.77 8.07
C PRO A 289 -12.45 -16.40 7.54
N LEU A 290 -13.16 -15.87 6.55
CA LEU A 290 -12.87 -14.54 6.00
C LEU A 290 -13.00 -13.44 7.05
N GLN A 291 -14.09 -13.41 7.82
CA GLN A 291 -14.34 -12.42 8.86
C GLN A 291 -13.25 -12.46 9.94
N THR A 292 -12.91 -13.65 10.40
CA THR A 292 -11.92 -13.86 11.45
C THR A 292 -10.51 -13.52 10.96
N ALA A 293 -10.14 -13.93 9.75
CA ALA A 293 -8.84 -13.61 9.17
C ALA A 293 -8.67 -12.13 8.82
N THR A 294 -9.72 -11.48 8.30
CA THR A 294 -9.70 -10.03 8.01
C THR A 294 -9.60 -9.21 9.29
N LEU A 295 -10.30 -9.59 10.36
CA LEU A 295 -10.13 -9.00 11.68
C LEU A 295 -8.70 -9.17 12.19
N ALA A 296 -8.13 -10.37 12.10
CA ALA A 296 -6.75 -10.64 12.53
C ALA A 296 -5.73 -9.79 11.75
N LEU A 297 -5.88 -9.67 10.43
CA LEU A 297 -5.03 -8.84 9.58
C LEU A 297 -5.18 -7.33 9.90
N ALA A 298 -6.40 -6.87 10.17
CA ALA A 298 -6.66 -5.49 10.58
C ALA A 298 -6.01 -5.18 11.94
N LEU A 299 -6.16 -6.07 12.93
CA LEU A 299 -5.54 -5.94 14.24
C LEU A 299 -4.02 -5.93 14.15
N LEU A 300 -3.43 -6.76 13.28
CA LEU A 300 -2.00 -6.77 13.03
C LEU A 300 -1.50 -5.44 12.45
N GLY A 301 -2.22 -4.88 11.48
CA GLY A 301 -1.92 -3.56 10.92
C GLY A 301 -2.00 -2.43 11.96
N VAL A 302 -3.05 -2.43 12.79
CA VAL A 302 -3.23 -1.47 13.89
C VAL A 302 -2.12 -1.61 14.93
N ALA A 303 -1.81 -2.83 15.37
CA ALA A 303 -0.74 -3.10 16.33
C ALA A 303 0.61 -2.59 15.83
N ALA A 304 0.92 -2.83 14.55
CA ALA A 304 2.14 -2.33 13.93
C ALA A 304 2.16 -0.78 13.87
N GLY A 305 1.02 -0.14 13.59
CA GLY A 305 0.91 1.31 13.63
C GLY A 305 1.11 1.92 15.01
N LEU A 306 0.52 1.30 16.04
CA LEU A 306 0.72 1.70 17.44
C LEU A 306 2.18 1.53 17.88
N LEU A 307 2.85 0.46 17.45
CA LEU A 307 4.27 0.24 17.73
C LEU A 307 5.14 1.35 17.12
N ILE A 308 4.90 1.73 15.85
CA ILE A 308 5.62 2.84 15.20
C ILE A 308 5.38 4.15 15.95
N GLN A 309 4.14 4.40 16.38
CA GLN A 309 3.82 5.60 17.16
C GLN A 309 4.52 5.60 18.53
N ALA A 310 4.56 4.47 19.22
CA ALA A 310 5.28 4.33 20.49
C ALA A 310 6.79 4.57 20.29
N MET A 311 7.38 3.95 19.26
CA MET A 311 8.77 4.21 18.87
C MET A 311 9.01 5.69 18.60
N ARG A 312 8.09 6.37 17.90
CA ARG A 312 8.17 7.82 17.69
C ARG A 312 8.27 8.59 18.99
N HIS A 313 7.39 8.27 19.94
CA HIS A 313 7.37 8.94 21.23
C HIS A 313 8.63 8.65 22.04
N VAL A 314 9.20 7.45 21.97
CA VAL A 314 10.47 7.12 22.65
C VAL A 314 11.65 7.84 22.01
N LEU A 315 11.72 7.92 20.67
CA LEU A 315 12.83 8.56 19.97
C LEU A 315 12.78 10.09 20.06
N LEU A 316 11.60 10.70 19.92
CA LEU A 316 11.39 12.15 19.82
C LEU A 316 10.84 12.80 21.10
N GLY A 317 10.38 12.02 22.08
CA GLY A 317 9.63 12.50 23.25
C GLY A 317 10.31 13.62 24.06
N PRO A 318 11.63 13.54 24.34
CA PRO A 318 12.34 14.65 24.98
C PRO A 318 12.44 15.89 24.07
N ALA A 319 12.84 15.70 22.81
CA ALA A 319 13.05 16.80 21.86
C ALA A 319 11.75 17.55 21.47
N LEU A 320 10.60 16.87 21.49
CA LEU A 320 9.28 17.47 21.24
C LEU A 320 8.79 18.35 22.40
N ARG A 321 9.28 18.11 23.63
CA ARG A 321 8.87 18.87 24.83
C ARG A 321 9.71 20.13 25.02
N ASP A 322 10.99 20.06 24.67
CA ASP A 322 11.94 21.12 24.96
C ASP A 322 12.06 22.18 23.85
N GLY A 323 11.25 22.07 22.78
CA GLY A 323 11.32 22.98 21.63
C GLY A 323 12.63 22.91 20.84
N GLY A 324 13.50 21.95 21.14
CA GLY A 324 14.86 21.83 20.59
C GLY A 324 14.96 21.26 19.17
N LEU A 325 13.84 21.03 18.49
CA LEU A 325 13.84 20.59 17.10
C LEU A 325 14.11 21.78 16.19
N THR A 326 15.37 22.00 15.84
CA THR A 326 15.69 22.84 14.68
C THR A 326 15.01 22.24 13.47
N ALA A 327 14.14 23.01 12.80
CA ALA A 327 13.56 22.60 11.53
C ALA A 327 14.73 22.30 10.58
N SER A 328 15.00 21.02 10.32
CA SER A 328 16.04 20.63 9.40
C SER A 328 15.69 21.24 8.05
N HIS A 329 16.40 22.31 7.69
CA HIS A 329 16.37 22.88 6.36
C HIS A 329 16.98 21.83 5.43
N LEU A 330 16.18 20.86 4.97
CA LEU A 330 16.60 19.98 3.90
C LEU A 330 16.97 20.89 2.72
N PRO A 331 18.26 20.95 2.31
CA PRO A 331 18.61 21.60 1.06
C PRO A 331 17.84 20.85 -0.03
N ALA A 332 17.11 21.57 -0.87
CA ALA A 332 16.47 20.93 -2.03
C ALA A 332 17.60 20.50 -2.97
N LEU A 333 18.02 19.23 -2.88
CA LEU A 333 19.01 18.68 -3.80
C LEU A 333 18.48 18.83 -5.22
N ARG A 334 19.29 19.41 -6.10
CA ARG A 334 18.95 19.54 -7.52
C ARG A 334 18.72 18.13 -8.07
N PRO A 335 17.56 17.84 -8.70
CA PRO A 335 17.38 16.55 -9.37
C PRO A 335 18.48 16.44 -10.43
N ARG A 336 19.30 15.39 -10.32
CA ARG A 336 20.41 15.17 -11.25
C ARG A 336 19.87 15.03 -12.67
N ARG A 337 20.64 15.49 -13.67
CA ARG A 337 20.30 15.27 -15.08
C ARG A 337 20.08 13.78 -15.35
N SER A 338 20.88 12.91 -14.71
CA SER A 338 20.76 11.45 -14.85
C SER A 338 19.40 10.89 -14.41
N THR A 339 18.83 11.33 -13.30
CA THR A 339 17.52 10.79 -12.84
C THR A 339 16.38 11.22 -13.76
N ARG A 340 16.46 12.42 -14.36
CA ARG A 340 15.49 12.86 -15.37
C ARG A 340 15.65 12.12 -16.70
N LEU A 341 16.89 11.82 -17.10
CA LEU A 341 17.16 11.03 -18.29
C LEU A 341 16.64 9.60 -18.14
N VAL A 342 16.90 8.95 -16.99
CA VAL A 342 16.36 7.61 -16.69
C VAL A 342 14.83 7.64 -16.71
N ALA A 343 14.21 8.62 -16.05
CA ALA A 343 12.75 8.77 -16.08
C ALA A 343 12.22 9.00 -17.52
N GLY A 344 12.87 9.87 -18.29
CA GLY A 344 12.48 10.13 -19.69
C GLY A 344 12.60 8.89 -20.57
N LEU A 345 13.68 8.11 -20.39
CA LEU A 345 13.88 6.85 -21.10
C LEU A 345 12.82 5.82 -20.72
N CYS A 346 12.55 5.63 -19.42
CA CYS A 346 11.51 4.70 -18.96
C CYS A 346 10.11 5.11 -19.47
N ALA A 347 9.82 6.41 -19.54
CA ALA A 347 8.55 6.89 -20.06
C ALA A 347 8.45 6.63 -21.57
N LEU A 348 9.53 6.88 -22.31
CA LEU A 348 9.59 6.64 -23.75
C LEU A 348 9.44 5.14 -24.05
N THR A 349 10.17 4.26 -23.36
CA THR A 349 10.09 2.81 -23.59
C THR A 349 8.71 2.27 -23.25
N LEU A 350 8.08 2.74 -22.17
CA LEU A 350 6.73 2.34 -21.82
C LEU A 350 5.72 2.84 -22.87
N LEU A 351 5.87 4.08 -23.34
CA LEU A 351 5.02 4.63 -24.40
C LEU A 351 5.17 3.84 -25.70
N THR A 352 6.39 3.49 -26.12
CA THR A 352 6.60 2.73 -27.36
C THR A 352 6.00 1.33 -27.27
N LEU A 353 6.16 0.63 -26.13
CA LEU A 353 5.56 -0.68 -25.92
C LEU A 353 4.03 -0.62 -25.95
N VAL A 354 3.44 0.39 -25.31
CA VAL A 354 1.99 0.57 -25.28
C VAL A 354 1.45 0.87 -26.68
N VAL A 355 2.03 1.85 -27.38
CA VAL A 355 1.60 2.23 -28.73
C VAL A 355 1.76 1.05 -29.70
N ALA A 356 2.88 0.33 -29.66
CA ALA A 356 3.09 -0.84 -30.51
C ALA A 356 2.09 -1.98 -30.22
N GLY A 357 1.71 -2.17 -28.96
CA GLY A 357 0.68 -3.15 -28.57
C GLY A 357 -0.74 -2.75 -28.97
N LEU A 358 -1.06 -1.46 -28.97
CA LEU A 358 -2.39 -0.98 -29.37
C LEU A 358 -2.68 -1.17 -30.86
N LEU A 359 -1.65 -1.37 -31.68
CA LEU A 359 -1.80 -1.65 -33.11
C LEU A 359 -2.17 -3.11 -33.42
N ARG A 360 -2.29 -3.97 -32.41
CA ARG A 360 -2.50 -5.43 -32.54
C ARG A 360 -3.76 -5.87 -31.78
N ASP A 361 -4.40 -6.95 -32.21
CA ASP A 361 -5.60 -7.48 -31.54
C ASP A 361 -5.22 -8.28 -30.26
N PRO A 362 -5.67 -7.87 -29.06
CA PRO A 362 -5.38 -8.55 -27.80
C PRO A 362 -6.23 -9.80 -27.55
N LEU A 363 -7.34 -9.99 -28.27
CA LEU A 363 -8.30 -11.07 -28.05
C LEU A 363 -8.20 -12.19 -29.10
N HIS A 364 -7.42 -12.00 -30.15
CA HIS A 364 -7.18 -13.02 -31.16
C HIS A 364 -6.46 -14.23 -30.55
N VAL A 365 -7.12 -15.40 -30.59
CA VAL A 365 -6.61 -16.67 -30.06
C VAL A 365 -6.14 -17.54 -31.21
N ASP A 366 -4.84 -17.83 -31.26
CA ASP A 366 -4.26 -18.82 -32.18
C ASP A 366 -3.75 -20.05 -31.40
N THR A 367 -4.51 -21.15 -31.46
CA THR A 367 -4.18 -22.36 -30.71
C THR A 367 -2.91 -23.07 -31.19
N ALA A 368 -2.43 -22.80 -32.42
CA ALA A 368 -1.19 -23.36 -32.93
C ALA A 368 0.03 -22.60 -32.38
N ALA A 369 -0.16 -21.32 -32.03
CA ALA A 369 0.88 -20.44 -31.53
C ALA A 369 0.95 -20.38 -29.99
N ARG A 370 0.71 -21.48 -29.27
CA ARG A 370 0.75 -21.48 -27.79
C ARG A 370 2.18 -21.40 -27.26
N LEU A 371 2.43 -20.50 -26.32
CA LEU A 371 3.73 -20.34 -25.64
C LEU A 371 4.91 -20.22 -26.60
N LEU A 372 4.76 -19.51 -27.71
CA LEU A 372 5.85 -19.25 -28.64
C LEU A 372 6.80 -18.19 -28.06
N PRO A 373 8.12 -18.36 -28.26
CA PRO A 373 9.11 -17.36 -27.88
C PRO A 373 8.96 -16.06 -28.70
N PRO A 374 9.59 -14.97 -28.26
CA PRO A 374 9.64 -13.72 -29.00
C PRO A 374 10.11 -13.91 -30.44
N SER A 375 9.36 -13.37 -31.40
CA SER A 375 9.62 -13.44 -32.83
C SER A 375 9.21 -12.14 -33.53
N ALA A 376 9.52 -11.98 -34.82
CA ALA A 376 9.07 -10.82 -35.59
C ALA A 376 7.53 -10.74 -35.66
N ALA A 377 6.87 -11.90 -35.72
CA ALA A 377 5.42 -11.99 -35.70
C ALA A 377 4.86 -11.64 -34.31
N HIS A 378 5.48 -12.12 -33.23
CA HIS A 378 5.09 -11.85 -31.85
C HIS A 378 6.27 -11.29 -31.03
N PRO A 379 6.49 -9.96 -30.98
CA PRO A 379 7.70 -9.37 -30.40
C PRO A 379 7.93 -9.67 -28.91
N LEU A 380 6.87 -9.96 -28.15
CA LEU A 380 6.97 -10.40 -26.76
C LEU A 380 6.59 -11.89 -26.57
N GLY A 381 6.39 -12.62 -27.67
CA GLY A 381 5.88 -13.99 -27.67
C GLY A 381 4.37 -14.07 -27.49
N THR A 382 3.88 -15.28 -27.25
CA THR A 382 2.46 -15.57 -27.04
C THR A 382 2.19 -16.26 -25.70
N ASP A 383 0.96 -16.17 -25.22
CA ASP A 383 0.53 -16.78 -23.95
C ASP A 383 0.07 -18.24 -24.10
N ALA A 384 -0.42 -18.84 -23.00
CA ALA A 384 -0.92 -20.22 -22.97
C ALA A 384 -2.13 -20.49 -23.88
N LEU A 385 -2.86 -19.45 -24.30
CA LEU A 385 -3.93 -19.55 -25.28
C LEU A 385 -3.46 -19.18 -26.70
N GLY A 386 -2.21 -18.74 -26.86
CA GLY A 386 -1.63 -18.30 -28.13
C GLY A 386 -1.99 -16.87 -28.51
N ARG A 387 -2.39 -16.03 -27.55
CA ARG A 387 -2.65 -14.60 -27.76
C ARG A 387 -1.33 -13.82 -27.74
N ASP A 388 -1.24 -12.77 -28.55
CA ASP A 388 -0.05 -11.90 -28.63
C ASP A 388 0.14 -11.08 -27.32
N LEU A 389 1.28 -11.28 -26.66
CA LEU A 389 1.57 -10.63 -25.37
C LEU A 389 1.81 -9.12 -25.48
N LEU A 390 2.34 -8.64 -26.61
CA LEU A 390 2.52 -7.20 -26.84
C LEU A 390 1.15 -6.52 -27.00
N ALA A 391 0.23 -7.16 -27.74
CA ALA A 391 -1.14 -6.68 -27.90
C ALA A 391 -1.85 -6.58 -26.55
N ARG A 392 -1.77 -7.65 -25.74
CA ARG A 392 -2.35 -7.69 -24.39
C ARG A 392 -1.71 -6.67 -23.46
N LEU A 393 -0.39 -6.45 -23.54
CA LEU A 393 0.30 -5.45 -22.72
C LEU A 393 -0.18 -4.03 -23.03
N GLY A 394 -0.30 -3.66 -24.32
CA GLY A 394 -0.73 -2.33 -24.75
C GLY A 394 -2.18 -2.02 -24.36
N HIS A 395 -3.10 -2.95 -24.62
CA HIS A 395 -4.51 -2.80 -24.24
C HIS A 395 -4.72 -2.84 -22.72
N GLY A 396 -3.96 -3.71 -22.03
CA GLY A 396 -3.92 -3.75 -20.57
C GLY A 396 -3.45 -2.43 -19.97
N ALA A 397 -2.48 -1.75 -20.59
CA ALA A 397 -2.01 -0.46 -20.11
C ALA A 397 -3.11 0.61 -20.11
N LEU A 398 -3.92 0.70 -21.18
CA LEU A 398 -5.04 1.64 -21.24
C LEU A 398 -6.09 1.33 -20.16
N ARG A 399 -6.44 0.06 -19.98
CA ARG A 399 -7.42 -0.38 -18.98
C ARG A 399 -6.94 -0.07 -17.56
N THR A 400 -5.73 -0.51 -17.20
CA THR A 400 -5.19 -0.30 -15.86
C THR A 400 -4.95 1.21 -15.59
N ALA A 401 -4.45 1.98 -16.56
CA ALA A 401 -4.22 3.42 -16.39
C ALA A 401 -5.53 4.22 -16.30
N GLY A 402 -6.53 3.90 -17.12
CA GLY A 402 -7.85 4.53 -17.08
C GLY A 402 -8.55 4.29 -15.74
N LEU A 403 -8.50 3.05 -15.24
CA LEU A 403 -9.05 2.71 -13.93
C LEU A 403 -8.32 3.46 -12.81
N ALA A 404 -6.99 3.51 -12.84
CA ALA A 404 -6.19 4.22 -11.85
C ALA A 404 -6.48 5.74 -11.85
N LEU A 405 -6.72 6.34 -13.01
CA LEU A 405 -7.13 7.73 -13.14
C LEU A 405 -8.50 7.98 -12.52
N GLY A 406 -9.49 7.13 -12.80
CA GLY A 406 -10.82 7.22 -12.19
C GLY A 406 -10.79 7.12 -10.67
N VAL A 407 -10.13 6.07 -10.16
CA VAL A 407 -9.95 5.85 -8.71
C VAL A 407 -9.22 7.01 -8.04
N THR A 408 -8.19 7.55 -8.68
CA THR A 408 -7.43 8.69 -8.16
C THR A 408 -8.29 9.94 -8.10
N THR A 409 -9.11 10.22 -9.13
CA THR A 409 -10.03 11.36 -9.15
C THR A 409 -11.04 11.29 -8.00
N VAL A 410 -11.69 10.13 -7.81
CA VAL A 410 -12.63 9.91 -6.69
C VAL A 410 -11.93 10.08 -5.35
N SER A 411 -10.71 9.56 -5.21
CA SER A 411 -9.90 9.68 -4.00
C SER A 411 -9.49 11.13 -3.69
N ILE A 412 -9.22 11.96 -4.71
CA ILE A 412 -8.93 13.38 -4.52
C ILE A 412 -10.16 14.11 -4.01
N VAL A 413 -11.32 13.89 -4.64
CA VAL A 413 -12.58 14.56 -4.27
C VAL A 413 -12.96 14.22 -2.84
N THR A 414 -13.00 12.93 -2.51
CA THR A 414 -13.28 12.45 -1.15
C THR A 414 -12.24 12.94 -0.15
N GLY A 415 -10.96 12.93 -0.53
CA GLY A 415 -9.87 13.44 0.29
C GLY A 415 -10.00 14.93 0.61
N LEU A 416 -10.33 15.77 -0.38
CA LEU A 416 -10.57 17.20 -0.18
C LEU A 416 -11.76 17.45 0.74
N LEU A 417 -12.88 16.76 0.51
CA LEU A 417 -14.09 16.88 1.34
C LEU A 417 -13.80 16.51 2.81
N LEU A 418 -13.17 15.35 3.03
CA LEU A 418 -12.83 14.88 4.37
C LEU A 418 -11.71 15.72 5.02
N GLY A 419 -10.75 16.22 4.25
CA GLY A 419 -9.71 17.12 4.74
C GLY A 419 -10.26 18.49 5.17
N MET A 420 -11.29 18.99 4.47
CA MET A 420 -11.98 20.23 4.83
C MET A 420 -12.79 20.13 6.13
N ALA A 421 -13.35 18.95 6.42
CA ALA A 421 -13.99 18.64 7.70
C ALA A 421 -12.98 18.62 8.87
N GLY A 422 -11.67 18.64 8.58
CA GLY A 422 -10.59 18.90 9.51
C GLY A 422 -10.47 17.83 10.60
N ARG A 423 -10.60 18.25 11.87
CA ARG A 423 -10.25 17.40 13.03
C ARG A 423 -11.28 16.31 13.35
N VAL A 424 -12.50 16.37 12.79
CA VAL A 424 -13.53 15.32 12.98
C VAL A 424 -13.15 14.03 12.24
N THR A 425 -12.56 14.17 11.05
CA THR A 425 -12.17 13.05 10.18
C THR A 425 -10.75 12.56 10.45
N ALA A 426 -9.99 13.23 11.32
CA ALA A 426 -8.60 12.87 11.62
C ALA A 426 -8.46 11.44 12.18
N GLY A 427 -9.32 11.05 13.12
CA GLY A 427 -9.33 9.69 13.68
C GLY A 427 -9.71 8.63 12.65
N LEU A 428 -10.69 8.93 11.78
CA LEU A 428 -11.07 8.05 10.66
C LEU A 428 -9.92 7.87 9.67
N THR A 429 -9.27 8.97 9.28
CA THR A 429 -8.13 8.97 8.36
C THR A 429 -6.99 8.12 8.91
N GLU A 430 -6.72 8.21 10.21
CA GLU A 430 -5.68 7.45 10.89
C GLU A 430 -5.97 5.94 10.83
N VAL A 431 -7.18 5.50 11.21
CA VAL A 431 -7.53 4.07 11.16
C VAL A 431 -7.55 3.54 9.73
N MET A 432 -8.17 4.24 8.79
CA MET A 432 -8.22 3.81 7.40
C MET A 432 -6.82 3.72 6.77
N SER A 433 -5.88 4.58 7.19
CA SER A 433 -4.49 4.52 6.70
C SER A 433 -3.72 3.29 7.19
N THR A 434 -4.21 2.59 8.22
CA THR A 434 -3.61 1.33 8.72
C THR A 434 -4.09 0.10 7.98
N LEU A 435 -5.15 0.22 7.17
CA LEU A 435 -5.75 -0.91 6.45
C LEU A 435 -5.10 -1.09 5.07
N PRO A 436 -4.54 -2.26 4.76
CA PRO A 436 -4.08 -2.58 3.41
C PRO A 436 -5.24 -2.62 2.42
N ALA A 437 -5.03 -2.09 1.21
CA ALA A 437 -6.01 -2.14 0.12
C ALA A 437 -6.42 -3.58 -0.24
N VAL A 438 -5.53 -4.55 -0.06
CA VAL A 438 -5.83 -5.97 -0.25
C VAL A 438 -6.93 -6.44 0.69
N LEU A 439 -6.95 -6.02 1.95
CA LEU A 439 -8.00 -6.43 2.89
C LEU A 439 -9.38 -5.96 2.43
N ILE A 440 -9.49 -4.70 2.01
CA ILE A 440 -10.76 -4.19 1.47
C ILE A 440 -11.09 -4.89 0.15
N GLY A 441 -10.09 -5.21 -0.67
CA GLY A 441 -10.25 -6.01 -1.87
C GLY A 441 -10.92 -7.36 -1.58
N LEU A 442 -10.40 -8.09 -0.58
CA LEU A 442 -10.96 -9.36 -0.11
C LEU A 442 -12.43 -9.22 0.33
N LEU A 443 -12.73 -8.20 1.11
CA LEU A 443 -14.10 -7.91 1.57
C LEU A 443 -15.04 -7.58 0.39
N THR A 444 -14.58 -6.74 -0.55
CA THR A 444 -15.38 -6.41 -1.74
C THR A 444 -15.61 -7.62 -2.64
N THR A 445 -14.60 -8.50 -2.77
CA THR A 445 -14.73 -9.74 -3.54
C THR A 445 -15.70 -10.71 -2.90
N ALA A 446 -15.73 -10.80 -1.57
CA ALA A 446 -16.74 -11.62 -0.90
C ALA A 446 -18.18 -11.11 -1.14
N VAL A 447 -18.35 -9.80 -1.30
CA VAL A 447 -19.65 -9.17 -1.55
C VAL A 447 -20.11 -9.28 -3.00
N THR A 448 -19.28 -8.88 -3.96
CA THR A 448 -19.68 -8.79 -5.38
C THR A 448 -19.16 -9.93 -6.24
N GLY A 449 -18.36 -10.83 -5.67
CA GLY A 449 -17.46 -11.68 -6.43
C GLY A 449 -16.24 -10.90 -6.98
N PRO A 450 -15.28 -11.61 -7.58
CA PRO A 450 -14.10 -11.00 -8.20
C PRO A 450 -14.47 -10.05 -9.35
N SER A 451 -14.19 -8.75 -9.21
CA SER A 451 -14.57 -7.76 -10.22
C SER A 451 -13.69 -6.51 -10.23
N VAL A 452 -13.60 -5.86 -11.39
CA VAL A 452 -12.89 -4.58 -11.58
C VAL A 452 -13.42 -3.50 -10.66
N TRP A 453 -14.74 -3.40 -10.59
CA TRP A 453 -15.44 -2.38 -9.81
C TRP A 453 -15.28 -2.62 -8.31
N GLY A 454 -15.26 -3.89 -7.88
CA GLY A 454 -14.91 -4.28 -6.51
C GLY A 454 -13.50 -3.83 -6.15
N ALA A 455 -12.50 -4.17 -6.98
CA ALA A 455 -11.12 -3.72 -6.79
C ALA A 455 -10.98 -2.20 -6.79
N ALA A 456 -11.66 -1.49 -7.70
CA ALA A 456 -11.66 -0.03 -7.75
C ALA A 456 -12.29 0.59 -6.50
N GLY A 457 -13.42 0.07 -6.05
CA GLY A 457 -14.08 0.45 -4.81
C GLY A 457 -13.18 0.25 -3.59
N ALA A 458 -12.47 -0.89 -3.52
CA ALA A 458 -11.53 -1.17 -2.45
C ALA A 458 -10.38 -0.16 -2.39
N VAL A 459 -9.82 0.22 -3.54
CA VAL A 459 -8.78 1.25 -3.58
C VAL A 459 -9.35 2.63 -3.28
N CYS A 460 -10.56 2.96 -3.75
CA CYS A 460 -11.23 4.23 -3.42
C CYS A 460 -11.47 4.39 -1.92
N LEU A 461 -11.84 3.33 -1.20
CA LEU A 461 -12.15 3.37 0.24
C LEU A 461 -10.96 3.72 1.13
N ILE A 462 -9.73 3.49 0.67
CA ILE A 462 -8.50 3.80 1.44
C ILE A 462 -7.68 4.91 0.76
N GLY A 463 -7.72 5.00 -0.57
CA GLY A 463 -6.84 5.83 -1.39
C GLY A 463 -6.94 7.33 -1.13
N TRP A 464 -8.04 7.79 -0.54
CA TRP A 464 -8.30 9.18 -0.15
C TRP A 464 -7.50 9.65 1.06
N THR A 465 -7.07 8.73 1.93
CA THR A 465 -6.45 9.04 3.24
C THR A 465 -5.27 10.01 3.17
N PRO A 466 -4.25 9.84 2.30
CA PRO A 466 -3.15 10.80 2.23
C PRO A 466 -3.55 12.15 1.63
N TYR A 467 -4.57 12.20 0.78
CA TYR A 467 -5.08 13.46 0.24
C TYR A 467 -5.83 14.25 1.31
N ALA A 468 -6.64 13.58 2.14
CA ALA A 468 -7.29 14.21 3.29
C ALA A 468 -6.30 14.73 4.32
N ALA A 469 -5.29 13.93 4.68
CA ALA A 469 -4.26 14.35 5.63
C ALA A 469 -3.49 15.58 5.12
N GLN A 470 -3.12 15.59 3.83
CA GLN A 470 -2.42 16.72 3.23
C GLN A 470 -3.32 17.97 3.14
N ALA A 471 -4.57 17.82 2.70
CA ALA A 471 -5.52 18.92 2.61
C ALA A 471 -5.78 19.55 3.98
N ALA A 472 -6.00 18.72 5.02
CA ALA A 472 -6.20 19.20 6.38
C ALA A 472 -4.99 19.99 6.90
N ALA A 473 -3.76 19.50 6.68
CA ALA A 473 -2.53 20.17 7.10
C ALA A 473 -2.34 21.53 6.40
N LEU A 474 -2.58 21.59 5.09
CA LEU A 474 -2.47 22.84 4.32
C LEU A 474 -3.56 23.84 4.70
N LEU A 475 -4.80 23.38 4.92
CA LEU A 475 -5.89 24.23 5.39
C LEU A 475 -5.61 24.80 6.78
N GLU A 476 -5.03 24.02 7.68
CA GLU A 476 -4.64 24.48 9.00
C GLU A 476 -3.56 25.57 8.91
N GLN A 477 -2.56 25.38 8.05
CA GLN A 477 -1.52 26.37 7.79
C GLN A 477 -2.09 27.67 7.18
N GLU A 478 -2.96 27.56 6.17
CA GLU A 478 -3.58 28.72 5.52
C GLU A 478 -4.53 29.48 6.44
N ARG A 479 -5.32 28.78 7.26
CA ARG A 479 -6.20 29.43 8.25
C ARG A 479 -5.44 30.19 9.33
N ALA A 480 -4.20 29.82 9.60
CA ALA A 480 -3.33 30.52 10.54
C ALA A 480 -2.64 31.76 9.93
N SER A 481 -2.82 32.04 8.64
CA SER A 481 -2.16 33.15 7.97
C SER A 481 -2.84 34.51 8.24
N GLY A 482 -2.04 35.57 8.31
CA GLY A 482 -2.52 36.92 8.61
C GLY A 482 -3.51 37.48 7.58
N HIS A 483 -3.41 37.07 6.30
CA HIS A 483 -4.32 37.56 5.26
C HIS A 483 -5.73 37.01 5.42
N ILE A 484 -5.93 35.83 6.03
CA ILE A 484 -7.27 35.30 6.31
C ILE A 484 -7.94 36.15 7.37
N LEU A 485 -7.21 36.51 8.43
CA LEU A 485 -7.72 37.40 9.49
C LEU A 485 -8.10 38.77 8.91
N ALA A 486 -7.28 39.32 8.01
CA ALA A 486 -7.61 40.57 7.31
C ALA A 486 -8.88 40.45 6.46
N SER A 487 -9.02 39.38 5.67
CA SER A 487 -10.21 39.15 4.84
C SER A 487 -11.49 39.01 5.68
N VAL A 488 -11.43 38.28 6.80
CA VAL A 488 -12.54 38.18 7.77
C VAL A 488 -12.89 39.54 8.36
N SER A 489 -11.90 40.37 8.70
CA SER A 489 -12.14 41.72 9.23
C SER A 489 -12.80 42.67 8.22
N CYS A 490 -12.62 42.41 6.92
CA CYS A 490 -13.30 43.11 5.84
C CYS A 490 -14.71 42.55 5.53
N GLY A 491 -15.24 41.61 6.32
CA GLY A 491 -16.58 41.05 6.15
C GLY A 491 -16.68 39.85 5.21
N ALA A 492 -15.57 39.20 4.86
CA ALA A 492 -15.60 38.03 3.99
C ALA A 492 -16.35 36.84 4.64
N GLY A 493 -17.39 36.35 3.95
CA GLY A 493 -18.15 35.17 4.36
C GLY A 493 -17.40 33.84 4.14
N PRO A 494 -17.84 32.73 4.77
CA PRO A 494 -17.15 31.44 4.73
C PRO A 494 -17.04 30.84 3.32
N THR A 495 -18.03 31.07 2.46
CA THR A 495 -18.02 30.62 1.05
C THR A 495 -17.01 31.39 0.21
N HIS A 496 -16.88 32.70 0.45
CA HIS A 496 -15.87 33.55 -0.20
C HIS A 496 -14.46 33.11 0.21
N LEU A 497 -14.23 32.93 1.52
CA LEU A 497 -12.96 32.43 2.05
C LEU A 497 -12.60 31.07 1.47
N LEU A 498 -13.57 30.16 1.37
CA LEU A 498 -13.36 28.84 0.80
C LEU A 498 -12.95 28.90 -0.68
N ARG A 499 -13.69 29.63 -1.51
CA ARG A 499 -13.50 29.64 -2.97
C ARG A 499 -12.28 30.46 -3.41
N HIS A 500 -11.99 31.57 -2.74
CA HIS A 500 -10.94 32.50 -3.17
C HIS A 500 -9.61 32.37 -2.42
N HIS A 501 -9.62 31.86 -1.18
CA HIS A 501 -8.38 31.73 -0.39
C HIS A 501 -8.02 30.26 -0.13
N LEU A 502 -8.92 29.47 0.43
CA LEU A 502 -8.58 28.13 0.91
C LEU A 502 -8.42 27.10 -0.22
N LEU A 503 -9.41 26.97 -1.11
CA LEU A 503 -9.37 25.98 -2.18
C LEU A 503 -8.24 26.24 -3.20
N PRO A 504 -8.00 27.48 -3.66
CA PRO A 504 -6.88 27.79 -4.55
C PRO A 504 -5.51 27.52 -3.94
N ALA A 505 -5.37 27.64 -2.61
CA ALA A 505 -4.12 27.34 -1.92
C ALA A 505 -3.84 25.82 -1.81
N VAL A 506 -4.88 25.01 -1.59
CA VAL A 506 -4.74 23.56 -1.34
C VAL A 506 -4.70 22.75 -2.64
N LEU A 507 -5.54 23.11 -3.62
CA LEU A 507 -5.77 22.29 -4.81
C LEU A 507 -4.49 22.00 -5.63
N PRO A 508 -3.58 22.95 -5.90
CA PRO A 508 -2.35 22.67 -6.65
C PRO A 508 -1.44 21.65 -5.96
N ALA A 509 -1.37 21.69 -4.63
CA ALA A 509 -0.54 20.79 -3.85
C ALA A 509 -1.12 19.36 -3.81
N VAL A 510 -2.45 19.23 -3.69
CA VAL A 510 -3.14 17.93 -3.72
C VAL A 510 -3.09 17.31 -5.11
N LEU A 511 -3.36 18.07 -6.18
CA LEU A 511 -3.28 17.58 -7.56
C LEU A 511 -1.86 17.12 -7.90
N ARG A 512 -0.84 17.87 -7.49
CA ARG A 512 0.55 17.47 -7.68
C ARG A 512 0.89 16.17 -6.94
N ASN A 513 0.39 16.00 -5.72
CA ASN A 513 0.57 14.76 -4.97
C ASN A 513 -0.14 13.59 -5.67
N ALA A 514 -1.35 13.81 -6.19
CA ALA A 514 -2.09 12.78 -6.92
C ALA A 514 -1.36 12.30 -8.18
N LEU A 515 -0.80 13.22 -8.98
CA LEU A 515 0.02 12.86 -10.15
C LEU A 515 1.25 12.03 -9.76
N LEU A 516 1.87 12.34 -8.62
CA LEU A 516 3.01 11.58 -8.07
C LEU A 516 2.61 10.19 -7.57
N ARG A 517 1.37 10.01 -7.11
CA ARG A 517 0.85 8.73 -6.57
C ARG A 517 0.15 7.84 -7.59
N LEU A 518 -0.22 8.38 -8.76
CA LEU A 518 -0.90 7.62 -9.82
C LEU A 518 -0.18 6.30 -10.18
N PRO A 519 1.15 6.26 -10.38
CA PRO A 519 1.86 5.00 -10.60
C PRO A 519 1.69 3.99 -9.45
N THR A 520 1.68 4.45 -8.20
CA THR A 520 1.43 3.60 -7.03
C THR A 520 0.00 3.06 -7.02
N THR A 521 -0.98 3.87 -7.43
CA THR A 521 -2.38 3.41 -7.59
C THR A 521 -2.48 2.30 -8.64
N VAL A 522 -1.77 2.43 -9.77
CA VAL A 522 -1.68 1.38 -10.81
C VAL A 522 -1.07 0.10 -10.23
N LEU A 523 0.01 0.20 -9.46
CA LEU A 523 0.65 -0.97 -8.82
C LEU A 523 -0.27 -1.67 -7.83
N VAL A 524 -1.08 -0.93 -7.06
CA VAL A 524 -2.06 -1.50 -6.15
C VAL A 524 -3.17 -2.22 -6.93
N LEU A 525 -3.72 -1.61 -7.98
CA LEU A 525 -4.74 -2.24 -8.83
C LEU A 525 -4.20 -3.50 -9.52
N ALA A 526 -2.98 -3.44 -10.07
CA ALA A 526 -2.32 -4.60 -10.66
C ALA A 526 -2.04 -5.69 -9.61
N SER A 527 -1.71 -5.34 -8.37
CA SER A 527 -1.57 -6.32 -7.29
C SER A 527 -2.89 -7.00 -6.94
N LEU A 528 -4.01 -6.27 -6.94
CA LEU A 528 -5.35 -6.86 -6.74
C LEU A 528 -5.76 -7.74 -7.91
N GLY A 529 -5.49 -7.30 -9.15
CA GLY A 529 -5.68 -8.08 -10.37
C GLY A 529 -4.88 -9.39 -10.37
N PHE A 530 -3.61 -9.32 -9.93
CA PHE A 530 -2.74 -10.49 -9.77
C PHE A 530 -3.26 -11.48 -8.72
N LEU A 531 -3.82 -10.97 -7.62
CA LEU A 531 -4.46 -11.82 -6.61
C LEU A 531 -5.74 -12.48 -7.11
N GLY A 532 -6.30 -12.02 -8.23
CA GLY A 532 -7.55 -12.50 -8.82
C GLY A 532 -8.77 -11.69 -8.42
N LEU A 533 -8.59 -10.61 -7.65
CA LEU A 533 -9.67 -9.78 -7.08
C LEU A 533 -10.16 -8.69 -8.05
N GLY A 534 -9.46 -8.47 -9.16
CA GLY A 534 -9.74 -7.41 -10.14
C GLY A 534 -10.43 -7.88 -11.41
N GLU A 535 -9.96 -7.37 -12.55
CA GLU A 535 -10.46 -7.71 -13.90
C GLU A 535 -10.39 -9.22 -14.15
N GLN A 536 -11.46 -9.78 -14.73
CA GLN A 536 -11.55 -11.19 -15.08
C GLN A 536 -11.18 -11.40 -16.56
N PRO A 537 -10.69 -12.58 -16.97
CA PRO A 537 -10.48 -12.91 -18.38
C PRO A 537 -11.81 -12.82 -19.16
N PRO A 538 -11.79 -12.47 -20.46
CA PRO A 538 -10.64 -12.40 -21.36
C PRO A 538 -9.95 -11.02 -21.44
N THR A 539 -10.47 -10.01 -20.76
CA THR A 539 -9.98 -8.62 -20.86
C THR A 539 -8.55 -8.47 -20.36
N PRO A 540 -7.66 -7.77 -21.10
CA PRO A 540 -6.27 -7.59 -20.70
C PRO A 540 -6.13 -6.57 -19.57
N GLU A 541 -5.39 -6.94 -18.53
CA GLU A 541 -5.03 -6.10 -17.37
C GLU A 541 -3.67 -6.57 -16.86
N TRP A 542 -2.75 -5.66 -16.52
CA TRP A 542 -1.36 -6.02 -16.19
C TRP A 542 -1.21 -7.01 -15.04
N GLY A 543 -1.98 -6.84 -13.96
CA GLY A 543 -2.01 -7.78 -12.84
C GLY A 543 -2.48 -9.16 -13.27
N ARG A 544 -3.60 -9.21 -14.01
CA ARG A 544 -4.16 -10.45 -14.54
C ARG A 544 -3.22 -11.17 -15.52
N LEU A 545 -2.54 -10.44 -16.41
CA LEU A 545 -1.56 -11.01 -17.33
C LEU A 545 -0.44 -11.76 -16.59
N LEU A 546 -0.01 -11.24 -15.46
CA LEU A 546 1.01 -11.88 -14.64
C LEU A 546 0.45 -13.13 -13.94
N ALA A 547 -0.77 -13.07 -13.43
CA ALA A 547 -1.40 -14.22 -12.77
C ALA A 547 -1.66 -15.39 -13.73
N GLU A 548 -2.14 -15.12 -14.95
CA GLU A 548 -2.39 -16.14 -15.97
C GLU A 548 -1.11 -16.85 -16.44
N ASN A 549 0.02 -16.13 -16.47
CA ASN A 549 1.28 -16.64 -17.01
C ASN A 549 2.24 -17.16 -15.94
N GLN A 550 1.98 -16.91 -14.64
CA GLN A 550 2.85 -17.36 -13.55
C GLN A 550 3.05 -18.88 -13.52
N PRO A 551 2.03 -19.74 -13.75
CA PRO A 551 2.23 -21.19 -13.75
C PRO A 551 3.15 -21.69 -14.87
N TYR A 552 3.29 -20.92 -15.95
CA TYR A 552 4.09 -21.27 -17.14
C TYR A 552 5.49 -20.68 -17.11
N LEU A 553 5.88 -20.00 -16.03
CA LEU A 553 7.11 -19.22 -15.97
C LEU A 553 8.37 -20.09 -16.14
N GLU A 554 8.32 -21.35 -15.70
CA GLU A 554 9.41 -22.32 -15.89
C GLU A 554 9.62 -22.70 -17.37
N LEU A 555 8.52 -22.85 -18.11
CA LEU A 555 8.55 -23.28 -19.52
C LEU A 555 8.75 -22.11 -20.48
N ALA A 556 8.11 -20.97 -20.19
CA ALA A 556 8.03 -19.82 -21.07
C ALA A 556 8.21 -18.51 -20.27
N PRO A 557 9.43 -18.20 -19.79
CA PRO A 557 9.67 -17.08 -18.88
C PRO A 557 9.32 -15.71 -19.49
N TRP A 558 9.42 -15.57 -20.82
CA TRP A 558 9.08 -14.33 -21.54
C TRP A 558 7.62 -13.88 -21.34
N THR A 559 6.71 -14.83 -21.04
CA THR A 559 5.28 -14.56 -20.85
C THR A 559 4.99 -13.61 -19.70
N VAL A 560 5.85 -13.59 -18.68
CA VAL A 560 5.75 -12.73 -17.49
C VAL A 560 6.60 -11.47 -17.65
N LEU A 561 7.72 -11.54 -18.39
CA LEU A 561 8.69 -10.45 -18.51
C LEU A 561 8.11 -9.16 -19.09
N GLY A 562 7.18 -9.25 -20.05
CA GLY A 562 6.56 -8.08 -20.66
C GLY A 562 5.81 -7.21 -19.63
N ALA A 563 4.78 -7.79 -19.00
CA ALA A 563 3.97 -7.09 -18.00
C ALA A 563 4.78 -6.73 -16.75
N ALA A 564 5.70 -7.60 -16.31
CA ALA A 564 6.59 -7.32 -15.18
C ALA A 564 7.52 -6.14 -15.47
N GLY A 565 8.12 -6.10 -16.66
CA GLY A 565 8.95 -5.01 -17.13
C GLY A 565 8.19 -3.69 -17.18
N ALA A 566 6.96 -3.68 -17.68
CA ALA A 566 6.10 -2.50 -17.69
C ALA A 566 5.82 -1.96 -16.27
N LEU A 567 5.50 -2.83 -15.30
CA LEU A 567 5.29 -2.43 -13.91
C LEU A 567 6.58 -1.92 -13.24
N VAL A 568 7.74 -2.51 -13.54
CA VAL A 568 9.04 -2.04 -13.05
C VAL A 568 9.36 -0.65 -13.63
N LEU A 569 9.18 -0.46 -14.95
CA LEU A 569 9.35 0.84 -15.60
C LEU A 569 8.43 1.90 -14.97
N LEU A 570 7.16 1.57 -14.75
CA LEU A 570 6.20 2.46 -14.10
C LEU A 570 6.61 2.80 -12.65
N SER A 571 7.14 1.84 -11.92
CA SER A 571 7.60 2.05 -10.55
C SER A 571 8.84 2.94 -10.48
N VAL A 572 9.77 2.79 -11.43
CA VAL A 572 10.94 3.68 -11.58
C VAL A 572 10.49 5.11 -11.92
N LEU A 573 9.47 5.26 -12.76
CA LEU A 573 8.84 6.56 -13.05
C LEU A 573 8.23 7.19 -11.79
N ALA A 574 7.52 6.39 -10.98
CA ALA A 574 6.94 6.82 -9.71
C ALA A 574 8.01 7.41 -8.78
N MET A 575 9.08 6.64 -8.54
CA MET A 575 10.16 7.04 -7.66
C MET A 575 10.90 8.27 -8.18
N SER A 576 11.12 8.36 -9.49
CA SER A 576 11.81 9.49 -10.11
C SER A 576 10.99 10.79 -10.08
N GLY A 577 9.65 10.69 -10.23
CA GLY A 577 8.74 11.84 -10.19
C GLY A 577 8.71 12.54 -8.83
N THR A 578 8.74 11.77 -7.74
CA THR A 578 8.78 12.32 -6.37
C THR A 578 10.03 13.18 -6.09
N ALA A 579 11.17 12.81 -6.69
CA ALA A 579 12.43 13.56 -6.57
C ALA A 579 12.41 14.90 -7.32
N VAL A 580 11.73 14.98 -8.47
CA VAL A 580 11.69 16.20 -9.31
C VAL A 580 10.73 17.26 -8.75
N GLY A 581 9.57 16.83 -8.22
CA GLY A 581 8.53 17.76 -7.78
C GLY A 581 9.00 18.73 -6.68
N ARG A 582 9.87 18.31 -5.76
CA ARG A 582 10.35 19.14 -4.62
C ARG A 582 11.03 20.45 -5.06
N ARG A 583 11.44 20.57 -6.34
CA ARG A 583 12.09 21.76 -6.91
C ARG A 583 11.15 22.95 -7.14
N LYS A 584 9.87 22.73 -7.48
CA LYS A 584 8.98 23.81 -7.97
C LYS A 584 8.24 24.55 -6.85
N ALA A 585 7.95 23.87 -5.73
CA ALA A 585 7.23 24.47 -4.60
C ALA A 585 7.99 25.60 -3.89
N ARG A 586 9.33 25.62 -3.94
CA ARG A 586 10.15 26.68 -3.30
C ARG A 586 10.46 27.87 -4.21
N GLY A 587 10.31 27.74 -5.53
CA GLY A 587 10.53 28.86 -6.45
C GLY A 587 9.37 29.86 -6.51
N ALA A 588 8.21 29.49 -5.97
CA ALA A 588 7.01 30.34 -5.91
C ALA A 588 6.92 31.14 -4.60
N THR A 589 7.66 30.75 -3.55
CA THR A 589 7.71 31.47 -2.25
C THR A 589 8.83 32.52 -2.18
N THR A 590 9.54 32.76 -3.29
CA THR A 590 10.62 33.76 -3.38
C THR A 590 10.36 34.78 -4.50
N ARG A 591 9.09 35.06 -4.81
CA ARG A 591 8.71 36.20 -5.63
C ARG A 591 7.57 36.94 -4.99
#